data_AF-A0A497EIR3-F1
#
_entry.id   AF-A0A497EIR3-F1
#
_cell.length_a   1.000
_cell.length_b   1.000
_cell.length_c   1.000
_cell.angle_alpha   90.00
_cell.angle_beta   90.00
_cell.angle_gamma   90.00
#
_symmetry.space_group_name_H-M   'P 1'
#
loop_
_entity.id
_entity.type
_entity.pdbx_description
1 polymer ?
#
loop_
_entity_poly.entity_id
_entity_poly.type
_entity_poly.pdbx_seq_one_letter_code
_entity_poly.pdbx_strand_id
1 'polypeptide(L)'
;VLYRRIKEIKNPFFICVVFGSYAKGTARKGSDLDLCVITNEEKVDREINTILDITPFEIHYLKFSSDEFIKMLKTTEFNVGKGIVKNKIILKGIEEFYELINYVK
;
A
#
# COMPACT_ATOMS: atom_id res chain seq x y z
N VAL A 1 -8.54 10.91 8.75
CA VAL A 1 -9.48 9.83 9.14
C VAL A 1 -8.94 8.46 8.73
N LEU A 2 -8.62 8.25 7.45
CA LEU A 2 -8.10 6.98 6.91
C LEU A 2 -6.94 6.37 7.73
N TYR A 3 -5.86 7.12 7.96
CA TYR A 3 -4.71 6.67 8.77
C TYR A 3 -5.10 6.14 10.16
N ARG A 4 -6.02 6.82 10.85
CA ARG A 4 -6.48 6.42 12.18
C ARG A 4 -7.23 5.09 12.12
N ARG A 5 -8.10 4.91 11.14
CA ARG A 5 -8.85 3.65 10.91
C ARG A 5 -7.91 2.49 10.58
N ILE A 6 -6.91 2.71 9.72
CA ILE A 6 -5.91 1.69 9.38
C ILE A 6 -5.11 1.28 10.62
N LYS A 7 -4.81 2.22 11.53
CA LYS A 7 -4.15 1.91 12.82
C LYS A 7 -5.02 1.12 13.79
N GLU A 8 -6.34 1.20 13.69
CA GLU A 8 -7.28 0.44 14.53
C GLU A 8 -7.32 -1.06 14.15
N ILE A 9 -6.86 -1.43 12.96
CA ILE A 9 -6.72 -2.84 12.54
C ILE A 9 -5.71 -3.54 13.46
N LYS A 10 -6.22 -4.48 14.28
CA LYS A 10 -5.45 -5.27 15.24
C LYS A 10 -4.76 -6.46 14.58
N ASN A 11 -3.94 -6.17 13.57
CA ASN A 11 -3.06 -7.13 12.93
C ASN A 11 -1.69 -6.45 12.72
N PRO A 12 -0.57 -7.05 13.19
CA PRO A 12 0.76 -6.49 12.97
C PRO A 12 1.36 -6.88 11.61
N PHE A 13 0.87 -7.96 10.98
CA PHE A 13 1.44 -8.61 9.79
C PHE A 13 0.86 -8.08 8.47
N PHE A 14 0.83 -6.76 8.30
CA PHE A 14 0.53 -6.17 7.00
C PHE A 14 1.21 -4.82 6.82
N ILE A 15 1.44 -4.48 5.56
CA ILE A 15 2.00 -3.21 5.17
C ILE A 15 0.91 -2.41 4.46
N CYS A 16 0.81 -1.13 4.77
CA CYS A 16 -0.11 -0.22 4.08
C CYS A 16 0.63 1.03 3.63
N VAL A 17 0.53 1.34 2.34
CA VAL A 17 1.31 2.38 1.68
C VAL A 17 0.41 3.23 0.80
N VAL A 18 0.50 4.55 0.94
CA VAL A 18 -0.02 5.49 -0.07
C VAL A 18 1.08 5.73 -1.09
N PHE A 19 0.75 5.65 -2.38
CA PHE A 19 1.70 5.90 -3.46
C PHE A 19 1.12 6.87 -4.49
N GLY A 20 1.70 6.93 -5.68
CA GLY A 20 1.13 7.69 -6.79
C GLY A 20 1.25 9.21 -6.64
N SER A 21 0.26 9.94 -7.15
CA SER A 21 0.33 11.40 -7.30
C SER A 21 0.36 12.14 -5.96
N TYR A 22 -0.35 11.65 -4.95
CA TYR A 22 -0.34 12.19 -3.60
C TYR A 22 1.03 12.01 -2.93
N ALA A 23 1.63 10.81 -3.04
CA ALA A 23 2.97 10.57 -2.50
C ALA A 23 4.07 11.39 -3.23
N LYS A 24 3.83 11.79 -4.49
CA LYS A 24 4.73 12.65 -5.27
C LYS A 24 4.54 14.15 -5.01
N GLY A 25 3.47 14.55 -4.32
CA GLY A 25 3.10 15.96 -4.17
C GLY A 25 2.58 16.62 -5.45
N THR A 26 2.19 15.83 -6.46
CA THR A 26 1.69 16.30 -7.76
C THR A 26 0.19 16.05 -7.96
N ALA A 27 -0.52 15.69 -6.89
CA ALA A 27 -1.96 15.47 -6.92
C ALA A 27 -2.71 16.76 -7.29
N ARG A 28 -3.79 16.62 -8.07
CA ARG A 28 -4.67 17.73 -8.49
C ARG A 28 -6.02 17.60 -7.80
N LYS A 29 -6.85 18.64 -7.89
CA LYS A 29 -8.23 18.59 -7.40
C LYS A 29 -8.97 17.48 -8.15
N GLY A 30 -9.52 16.52 -7.41
CA GLY A 30 -10.20 15.34 -7.98
C GLY A 30 -9.29 14.16 -8.29
N SER A 31 -8.02 14.16 -7.87
CA SER A 31 -7.18 12.96 -7.95
C SER A 31 -7.59 11.91 -6.92
N ASP A 32 -7.62 10.65 -7.34
CA ASP A 32 -7.85 9.49 -6.48
C ASP A 32 -6.63 9.21 -5.60
N LEU A 33 -6.87 8.66 -4.41
CA LEU A 33 -5.78 8.22 -3.54
C LEU A 33 -5.36 6.81 -3.91
N ASP A 34 -4.13 6.65 -4.40
CA ASP A 34 -3.53 5.33 -4.63
C ASP A 34 -3.10 4.68 -3.30
N LEU A 35 -3.75 3.58 -2.94
CA LEU A 35 -3.47 2.82 -1.72
C LEU A 35 -3.05 1.39 -2.06
N CYS A 36 -1.90 0.96 -1.54
CA CYS A 36 -1.41 -0.40 -1.65
C CYS A 36 -1.40 -1.07 -0.28
N VAL A 37 -1.94 -2.28 -0.18
CA VAL A 37 -1.78 -3.15 0.98
C VAL A 37 -1.01 -4.40 0.58
N ILE A 38 0.03 -4.73 1.34
CA ILE A 38 0.78 -5.97 1.19
C ILE A 38 0.42 -6.86 2.39
N THR A 39 -0.28 -7.95 2.11
CA THR A 39 -0.76 -8.89 3.12
C THR A 39 -1.04 -10.26 2.51
N ASN A 40 -0.78 -11.31 3.29
CA ASN A 40 -1.21 -12.67 2.97
C ASN A 40 -2.52 -13.04 3.69
N GLU A 41 -3.07 -12.13 4.50
CA GLU A 41 -4.26 -12.36 5.32
C GLU A 41 -5.51 -11.73 4.71
N GLU A 42 -6.46 -12.58 4.29
CA GLU A 42 -7.78 -12.16 3.78
C GLU A 42 -8.62 -11.41 4.82
N LYS A 43 -8.36 -11.59 6.12
CA LYS A 43 -9.02 -10.81 7.17
C LYS A 43 -8.63 -9.33 7.09
N VAL A 44 -7.34 -9.05 6.89
CA VAL A 44 -6.83 -7.67 6.75
C VAL A 44 -7.45 -7.01 5.52
N ASP A 45 -7.50 -7.73 4.40
CA ASP A 45 -8.10 -7.22 3.16
C ASP A 45 -9.58 -6.82 3.36
N ARG A 46 -10.37 -7.67 4.03
CA ARG A 46 -11.78 -7.34 4.34
C ARG A 46 -11.94 -6.14 5.26
N GLU A 47 -11.09 -6.01 6.28
CA GLU A 47 -11.11 -4.85 7.19
C GLU A 47 -10.72 -3.57 6.47
N ILE A 48 -9.74 -3.63 5.54
CA ILE A 48 -9.37 -2.50 4.69
C ILE A 48 -10.54 -2.12 3.79
N ASN A 49 -11.13 -3.05 3.03
CA ASN A 49 -12.27 -2.75 2.15
C ASN A 49 -13.43 -2.09 2.92
N THR A 50 -13.74 -2.56 4.14
CA THR A 50 -14.77 -1.93 5.00
C THR A 50 -14.44 -0.47 5.32
N ILE A 51 -13.16 -0.14 5.52
CA ILE A 51 -12.71 1.25 5.73
C ILE A 51 -12.83 2.05 4.43
N LEU A 52 -12.52 1.45 3.28
CA LEU A 52 -12.60 2.12 1.98
C LEU A 52 -14.06 2.46 1.63
N ASP A 53 -15.00 1.55 1.86
CA ASP A 53 -16.43 1.72 1.55
C ASP A 53 -17.07 2.91 2.28
N ILE A 54 -16.58 3.26 3.47
CA ILE A 54 -17.07 4.40 4.27
C ILE A 54 -16.25 5.67 4.07
N THR A 55 -15.22 5.65 3.22
CA THR A 55 -14.34 6.79 2.99
C THR A 55 -14.96 7.71 1.91
N PRO A 56 -15.10 9.03 2.15
CA PRO A 56 -15.90 9.91 1.30
C PRO A 56 -15.15 10.42 0.05
N PHE A 57 -14.13 9.70 -0.42
CA PHE A 57 -13.35 10.06 -1.60
C PHE A 57 -12.84 8.79 -2.29
N GLU A 58 -12.55 8.89 -3.59
CA GLU A 58 -12.12 7.75 -4.39
C GLU A 58 -10.71 7.28 -3.99
N ILE A 59 -10.62 5.97 -3.74
CA ILE A 59 -9.37 5.27 -3.42
C ILE A 59 -9.17 4.19 -4.47
N HIS A 60 -8.09 4.31 -5.22
CA HIS A 60 -7.64 3.23 -6.09
C HIS A 60 -6.83 2.24 -5.25
N TYR A 61 -7.47 1.11 -4.92
CA TYR A 61 -6.93 0.11 -4.02
C TYR A 61 -6.23 -1.03 -4.77
N LEU A 62 -5.00 -1.32 -4.37
CA LEU A 62 -4.23 -2.49 -4.81
C LEU A 62 -3.87 -3.37 -3.61
N LYS A 63 -4.01 -4.69 -3.79
CA LYS A 63 -3.58 -5.71 -2.83
C LYS A 63 -2.57 -6.64 -3.48
N PHE A 64 -1.48 -6.90 -2.76
CA PHE A 64 -0.49 -7.91 -3.14
C PHE A 64 -0.17 -8.80 -1.95
N SER A 65 0.14 -10.06 -2.21
CA SER A 65 0.89 -10.90 -1.28
C SER A 65 2.35 -10.44 -1.21
N SER A 66 3.06 -10.84 -0.15
CA SER A 66 4.50 -10.59 -0.04
C SER A 66 5.27 -11.16 -1.23
N ASP A 67 4.89 -12.35 -1.70
CA ASP A 67 5.53 -13.03 -2.83
C ASP A 67 5.30 -12.30 -4.16
N GLU A 68 4.08 -11.82 -4.42
CA GLU A 68 3.79 -11.01 -5.60
C GLU A 68 4.60 -9.73 -5.59
N PHE A 69 4.65 -9.04 -4.45
CA PHE A 69 5.43 -7.81 -4.32
C PHE A 69 6.92 -8.06 -4.57
N ILE A 70 7.51 -9.09 -3.96
CA ILE A 70 8.90 -9.49 -4.19
C ILE A 70 9.15 -9.81 -5.67
N LYS A 71 8.25 -10.57 -6.31
CA LYS A 71 8.37 -10.90 -7.74
C LYS A 71 8.40 -9.64 -8.60
N MET A 72 7.54 -8.66 -8.30
CA MET A 72 7.53 -7.38 -9.01
C MET A 72 8.82 -6.58 -8.82
N LEU A 73 9.42 -6.62 -7.63
CA LEU A 73 10.69 -5.94 -7.41
C LEU A 73 11.86 -6.60 -8.18
N LYS A 74 11.79 -7.92 -8.42
CA LYS A 74 12.83 -8.69 -9.13
C LYS A 74 12.84 -8.47 -10.65
N THR A 75 11.74 -8.02 -11.26
CA THR A 75 11.71 -7.79 -12.72
C THR A 75 12.64 -6.63 -13.10
N THR A 76 13.17 -6.60 -14.32
CA THR A 76 14.00 -5.47 -14.81
C THR A 76 13.15 -4.30 -15.29
N GLU A 77 11.98 -4.59 -15.87
CA GLU A 77 11.02 -3.58 -16.36
C GLU A 77 10.42 -2.75 -15.22
N PHE A 78 9.96 -1.54 -15.57
CA PHE A 78 9.24 -0.69 -14.62
C PHE A 78 7.82 -1.22 -14.42
N ASN A 79 7.39 -1.32 -13.15
CA ASN A 79 6.04 -1.73 -12.77
C ASN A 79 5.57 -0.97 -11.54
N VAL A 80 4.32 -1.23 -11.12
CA VAL A 80 3.71 -0.52 -9.98
C VAL A 80 4.45 -0.77 -8.66
N GLY A 81 5.03 -1.97 -8.44
CA GLY A 81 5.84 -2.29 -7.27
C GLY A 81 7.07 -1.37 -7.16
N LYS A 82 7.80 -1.18 -8.26
CA LYS A 82 8.90 -0.21 -8.32
C LYS A 82 8.43 1.23 -8.17
N GLY A 83 7.26 1.55 -8.72
CA GLY A 83 6.59 2.85 -8.53
C GLY A 83 6.34 3.16 -7.05
N ILE A 84 5.82 2.18 -6.30
CA ILE A 84 5.60 2.24 -4.85
C ILE A 84 6.93 2.44 -4.12
N VAL A 85 7.97 1.65 -4.42
CA VAL A 85 9.28 1.81 -3.75
C VAL A 85 9.85 3.21 -3.96
N LYS A 86 9.69 3.78 -5.17
CA LYS A 86 10.20 5.10 -5.55
C LYS A 86 9.45 6.25 -4.87
N ASN A 87 8.11 6.21 -4.81
CA ASN A 87 7.31 7.28 -4.22
C ASN A 87 6.20 6.68 -3.34
N LYS A 88 6.37 6.81 -2.03
CA LYS A 88 5.49 6.20 -1.03
C LYS A 88 5.41 7.03 0.24
N ILE A 89 4.29 6.88 0.93
CA ILE A 89 4.09 7.23 2.32
C ILE A 89 3.61 5.97 3.03
N ILE A 90 4.44 5.44 3.93
CA ILE A 90 4.12 4.20 4.66
C ILE A 90 3.21 4.56 5.84
N LEU A 91 2.00 4.01 5.86
CA LEU A 91 1.03 4.21 6.93
C LEU A 91 1.21 3.18 8.06
N LYS A 92 1.61 1.96 7.71
CA LYS A 92 1.85 0.84 8.64
C LYS A 92 2.80 -0.20 8.02
N GLY A 93 3.58 -0.90 8.86
CA GLY A 93 4.49 -1.96 8.45
C GLY A 93 5.81 -1.46 7.83
N ILE A 94 6.45 -0.46 8.44
CA ILE A 94 7.66 0.16 7.87
C ILE A 94 8.86 -0.79 7.86
N GLU A 95 9.04 -1.59 8.92
CA GLU A 95 10.16 -2.53 9.05
C GLU A 95 10.02 -3.64 8.01
N GLU A 96 8.84 -4.26 7.96
CA GLU A 96 8.48 -5.33 7.03
C GLU A 96 8.61 -4.86 5.58
N PHE A 97 8.21 -3.61 5.28
CA PHE A 97 8.35 -3.07 3.93
C PHE A 97 9.81 -3.00 3.46
N TYR A 98 10.72 -2.54 4.32
CA TYR A 98 12.13 -2.47 3.97
C TYR A 98 12.80 -3.85 3.99
N GLU A 99 12.32 -4.78 4.81
CA GLU A 99 12.74 -6.18 4.77
C GLU A 99 12.41 -6.83 3.42
N LEU A 100 11.18 -6.64 2.89
CA LEU A 100 10.80 -7.13 1.57
C LEU A 100 11.69 -6.57 0.45
N ILE A 101 12.08 -5.29 0.54
CA ILE A 101 13.02 -4.68 -0.42
C ILE A 101 14.40 -5.33 -0.33
N ASN A 102 14.88 -5.62 0.88
CA ASN A 102 16.19 -6.22 1.10
C ASN A 102 16.27 -7.66 0.59
N TYR A 103 15.17 -8.40 0.47
CA TYR A 103 15.16 -9.72 -0.17
C TYR A 103 15.45 -9.72 -1.67
N VAL A 104 15.50 -8.54 -2.30
CA VAL A 104 15.69 -8.38 -3.75
C VAL A 104 16.98 -7.64 -4.09
N LYS A 105 17.61 -6.97 -3.12
CA LYS A 105 18.94 -6.37 -3.27
C LYS A 105 20.03 -7.44 -3.19
#